data_AF-A0A9D4RPJ0-F1
#
_entry.id   AF-A0A9D4RPJ0-F1
#
_cell.length_a   1.000
_cell.length_b   1.000
_cell.length_c   1.000
_cell.angle_alpha   90.00
_cell.angle_beta   90.00
_cell.angle_gamma   90.00
#
_symmetry.space_group_name_H-M   'P 1'
#
loop_
_entity.id
_entity.type
_entity.pdbx_description
1 polymer ?
#
loop_
_entity_poly.entity_id
_entity_poly.type
_entity_poly.pdbx_seq_one_letter_code
_entity_poly.pdbx_strand_id
1 'polypeptide(L)'
;MWYKGVIQKNMMDLGLSGWMADFGEYVPADGAFFYSNETGRVVHNKWPRLWAEVNRMATDESNVTGDVVFWMRAGAAGVGNYTTLMWAGDQNVDFSYADGLPSTIPAALNMGMSGVGITHFDIGGYTTAAQFRALGQALVRSDELLLRSAEAAVFTPMFRSHEGNQPQANVQFYSNDYIEQQFGRLSRMFVHIANYTRHVVQENSLFGTPAQRPLFMEFPDDPAAWAVTYQYMYGDKVLVAPVIATNVTSQTVYLPKGPGSAGWHFLWSDRSYPGGQFANVPAPIGQPPVFYLSSPEYDDIFTAVKRKFPLVQPPPPTTPHAETSTVSTKSTNSCTSVHVLNSLIMMCVVLHVF
;
A
#
# COMPACT_ATOMS: atom_id res chain seq x y z
N MET A 1 -0.53 27.44 15.55
CA MET A 1 -0.77 28.49 14.53
C MET A 1 0.40 28.71 13.58
N TRP A 2 1.65 28.90 14.04
CA TRP A 2 2.79 29.12 13.12
C TRP A 2 3.02 27.98 12.11
N TYR A 3 3.07 26.72 12.55
CA TYR A 3 3.38 25.59 11.67
C TYR A 3 2.33 25.36 10.58
N LYS A 4 1.05 25.62 10.88
CA LYS A 4 -0.04 25.64 9.88
C LYS A 4 0.29 26.62 8.74
N GLY A 5 0.73 27.84 9.08
CA GLY A 5 1.12 28.85 8.08
C GLY A 5 2.34 28.44 7.26
N VAL A 6 3.25 27.63 7.81
CA VAL A 6 4.36 27.03 7.06
C VAL A 6 3.84 26.05 6.00
N ILE A 7 2.89 25.18 6.35
CA ILE A 7 2.26 24.25 5.40
C ILE A 7 1.56 25.02 4.28
N GLN A 8 0.75 26.02 4.64
CA GLN A 8 0.03 26.84 3.65
C GLN A 8 1.01 27.52 2.69
N LYS A 9 1.96 28.30 3.22
CA LYS A 9 2.88 29.11 2.40
C LYS A 9 3.88 28.30 1.59
N ASN A 10 4.43 27.23 2.18
CA ASN A 10 5.57 26.54 1.58
C ASN A 10 5.18 25.23 0.90
N MET A 11 3.91 24.84 0.94
CA MET A 11 3.42 23.63 0.27
C MET A 11 2.20 23.94 -0.58
N MET A 12 1.13 24.49 0.02
CA MET A 12 -0.12 24.74 -0.71
C MET A 12 0.01 25.88 -1.73
N ASP A 13 0.62 27.01 -1.34
CA ASP A 13 0.83 28.15 -2.25
C ASP A 13 1.80 27.80 -3.40
N LEU A 14 2.62 26.74 -3.24
CA LEU A 14 3.43 26.18 -4.32
C LEU A 14 2.64 25.25 -5.25
N GLY A 15 1.40 24.92 -4.91
CA GLY A 15 0.52 24.07 -5.71
C GLY A 15 0.58 22.58 -5.37
N LEU A 16 1.10 22.18 -4.20
CA LEU A 16 1.06 20.77 -3.79
C LEU A 16 -0.38 20.32 -3.49
N SER A 17 -0.83 19.29 -4.20
CA SER A 17 -2.14 18.66 -3.99
C SER A 17 -2.13 17.54 -2.93
N GLY A 18 -0.98 17.31 -2.29
CA GLY A 18 -0.86 16.32 -1.22
C GLY A 18 0.55 16.10 -0.73
N TRP A 19 0.69 15.45 0.43
CA TRP A 19 1.98 15.17 1.06
C TRP A 19 1.91 14.06 2.12
N MET A 20 3.07 13.45 2.37
CA MET A 20 3.27 12.65 3.57
C MET A 20 3.44 13.59 4.78
N ALA A 21 2.49 13.57 5.71
CA ALA A 21 2.57 14.26 6.99
C ALA A 21 3.20 13.31 8.03
N ASP A 22 4.50 13.07 7.88
CA ASP A 22 5.22 12.02 8.60
C ASP A 22 5.44 12.33 10.10
N PHE A 23 5.90 11.30 10.81
CA PHE A 23 6.18 11.26 12.25
C PHE A 23 4.93 11.52 13.12
N GLY A 24 5.17 11.80 14.39
CA GLY A 24 4.14 11.92 15.43
C GLY A 24 4.51 11.16 16.71
N GLU A 25 5.35 10.15 16.60
CA GLU A 25 5.57 9.10 17.60
C GLU A 25 6.85 9.27 18.45
N TYR A 26 7.61 10.34 18.24
CA TYR A 26 8.96 10.51 18.82
C TYR A 26 9.03 11.54 19.97
N VAL A 27 7.90 11.99 20.51
CA VAL A 27 7.92 12.89 21.68
C VAL A 27 8.59 12.19 22.86
N PRO A 28 9.67 12.72 23.45
CA PRO A 28 10.32 12.08 24.60
C PRO A 28 9.36 12.01 25.80
N ALA A 29 9.31 10.85 26.45
CA ALA A 29 8.53 10.67 27.67
C ALA A 29 9.02 11.58 28.81
N ASP A 30 10.34 11.73 28.93
CA ASP A 30 11.01 12.52 29.95
C ASP A 30 11.91 13.60 29.29
N GLY A 31 12.11 14.74 29.96
CA GLY A 31 12.98 15.83 29.50
C GLY A 31 12.35 16.80 28.48
N ALA A 32 11.13 16.53 28.00
CA ALA A 32 10.37 17.47 27.17
C ALA A 32 9.52 18.42 28.03
N PHE A 33 9.51 19.71 27.68
CA PHE A 33 8.72 20.75 28.33
C PHE A 33 7.70 21.32 27.35
N PHE A 34 6.43 21.34 27.74
CA PHE A 34 5.32 21.78 26.89
C PHE A 34 4.66 23.03 27.46
N TYR A 35 4.15 23.90 26.58
CA TYR A 35 3.38 25.08 26.98
C TYR A 35 2.13 24.73 27.81
N SER A 36 1.52 23.56 27.57
CA SER A 36 0.36 23.10 28.34
C SER A 36 0.69 22.69 29.78
N ASN A 37 1.98 22.67 30.18
CA ASN A 37 2.51 22.10 31.42
C ASN A 37 2.20 20.60 31.61
N GLU A 38 1.72 19.91 30.59
CA GLU A 38 1.61 18.46 30.59
C GLU A 38 2.98 17.80 30.47
N THR A 39 3.11 16.58 30.99
CA THR A 39 4.36 15.82 30.90
C THR A 39 4.52 15.17 29.53
N GLY A 40 5.76 14.89 29.13
CA GLY A 40 6.05 14.13 27.90
C GLY A 40 5.32 12.78 27.86
N ARG A 41 5.17 12.10 29.00
CA ARG A 41 4.40 10.85 29.12
C ARG A 41 2.93 10.98 28.69
N VAL A 42 2.30 12.12 28.96
CA VAL A 42 0.91 12.38 28.55
C VAL A 42 0.87 12.84 27.10
N VAL A 43 1.77 13.74 26.72
CA VAL A 43 1.77 14.34 25.38
C VAL A 43 2.20 13.35 24.30
N HIS A 44 3.05 12.37 24.62
CA HIS A 44 3.57 11.36 23.68
C HIS A 44 2.47 10.70 22.85
N ASN A 45 1.44 10.15 23.52
CA ASN A 45 0.33 9.50 22.83
C ASN A 45 -0.69 10.50 22.24
N LYS A 46 -0.66 11.78 22.61
CA LYS A 46 -1.55 12.80 22.03
C LYS A 46 -0.96 13.39 20.75
N TRP A 47 0.36 13.34 20.60
CA TRP A 47 1.08 14.08 19.58
C TRP A 47 0.67 13.74 18.15
N PRO A 48 0.47 12.46 17.76
CA PRO A 48 0.00 12.14 16.42
C PRO A 48 -1.33 12.80 16.06
N ARG A 49 -2.29 12.84 17.00
CA ARG A 49 -3.58 13.53 16.80
C ARG A 49 -3.39 15.04 16.66
N LEU A 50 -2.56 15.65 17.51
CA LEU A 50 -2.27 17.10 17.42
C LEU A 50 -1.60 17.45 16.09
N TRP A 51 -0.73 16.58 15.59
CA TRP A 51 -0.07 16.76 14.30
C TRP A 51 -1.05 16.64 13.13
N ALA A 52 -1.96 15.66 13.18
CA ALA A 52 -3.06 15.54 12.21
C ALA A 52 -3.95 16.79 12.23
N GLU A 53 -4.27 17.31 13.42
CA GLU A 53 -5.09 18.52 13.60
C GLU A 53 -4.46 19.74 12.92
N VAL A 54 -3.13 19.91 13.01
CA VAL A 54 -2.42 21.02 12.34
C VAL A 54 -2.51 20.92 10.81
N ASN A 55 -2.36 19.72 10.25
CA ASN A 55 -2.50 19.51 8.80
C ASN A 55 -3.94 19.76 8.35
N ARG A 56 -4.92 19.27 9.11
CA ARG A 56 -6.35 19.49 8.83
C ARG A 56 -6.76 20.95 8.90
N MET A 57 -6.30 21.68 9.92
CA MET A 57 -6.51 23.13 10.00
C MET A 57 -5.93 23.86 8.79
N ALA A 58 -4.76 23.44 8.30
CA ALA A 58 -4.16 24.06 7.13
C ALA A 58 -5.02 23.87 5.88
N THR A 59 -5.57 22.67 5.65
CA THR A 59 -6.41 22.38 4.47
C THR A 59 -7.78 23.05 4.57
N ASP A 60 -8.41 22.99 5.74
CA ASP A 60 -9.74 23.57 5.98
C ASP A 60 -9.71 25.09 5.82
N GLU A 61 -8.73 25.78 6.43
CA GLU A 61 -8.64 27.24 6.35
C GLU A 61 -8.18 27.76 4.98
N SER A 62 -7.55 26.90 4.17
CA SER A 62 -7.22 27.21 2.77
C SER A 62 -8.37 26.90 1.80
N ASN A 63 -9.51 26.39 2.29
CA ASN A 63 -10.67 25.97 1.47
C ASN A 63 -10.32 24.95 0.38
N VAL A 64 -9.42 24.01 0.67
CA VAL A 64 -9.00 22.93 -0.27
C VAL A 64 -9.34 21.54 0.26
N THR A 65 -10.21 21.45 1.27
CA THR A 65 -10.66 20.17 1.83
C THR A 65 -11.45 19.39 0.79
N GLY A 66 -10.99 18.17 0.51
CA GLY A 66 -11.52 17.32 -0.57
C GLY A 66 -10.68 17.35 -1.85
N ASP A 67 -9.92 18.42 -2.09
CA ASP A 67 -9.03 18.55 -3.25
C ASP A 67 -7.57 18.18 -2.94
N VAL A 68 -7.21 18.21 -1.65
CA VAL A 68 -5.87 17.89 -1.14
C VAL A 68 -5.91 16.66 -0.24
N VAL A 69 -4.94 15.75 -0.42
CA VAL A 69 -4.77 14.58 0.42
C VAL A 69 -3.41 14.57 1.12
N PHE A 70 -3.40 14.51 2.44
CA PHE A 70 -2.21 14.16 3.20
C PHE A 70 -2.35 12.79 3.86
N TRP A 71 -1.23 12.13 4.13
CA TRP A 71 -1.26 10.83 4.78
C TRP A 71 -0.25 10.72 5.91
N MET A 72 -0.60 9.92 6.91
CA MET A 72 0.17 9.76 8.15
C MET A 72 0.38 8.28 8.48
N ARG A 73 1.50 7.93 9.14
CA ARG A 73 1.63 6.63 9.83
C ARG A 73 1.15 6.68 11.27
N ALA A 74 1.52 7.74 11.98
CA ALA A 74 1.28 7.84 13.41
C ALA A 74 -0.18 8.19 13.67
N GLY A 75 -0.78 7.51 14.65
CA GLY A 75 -2.16 7.71 15.03
C GLY A 75 -2.35 7.67 16.53
N ALA A 76 -3.43 8.30 16.98
CA ALA A 76 -3.91 8.23 18.35
C ALA A 76 -5.44 8.29 18.34
N ALA A 77 -6.08 8.10 19.49
CA ALA A 77 -7.53 8.18 19.60
C ALA A 77 -8.09 9.49 18.98
N GLY A 78 -9.06 9.36 18.09
CA GLY A 78 -9.66 10.49 17.37
C GLY A 78 -8.87 11.02 16.17
N VAL A 79 -7.74 10.41 15.78
CA VAL A 79 -6.95 10.85 14.61
C VAL A 79 -7.76 10.82 13.31
N GLY A 80 -8.70 9.87 13.17
CA GLY A 80 -9.59 9.73 12.02
C GLY A 80 -10.46 10.95 11.71
N ASN A 81 -10.68 11.83 12.70
CA ASN A 81 -11.41 13.09 12.49
C ASN A 81 -10.58 14.13 11.71
N TYR A 82 -9.26 13.97 11.68
CA TYR A 82 -8.35 14.99 11.16
C TYR A 82 -7.60 14.50 9.93
N THR A 83 -7.06 13.29 9.96
CA THR A 83 -6.30 12.72 8.84
C THR A 83 -7.20 12.45 7.64
N THR A 84 -6.70 12.73 6.43
CA THR A 84 -7.40 12.35 5.19
C THR A 84 -7.12 10.91 4.77
N LEU A 85 -5.97 10.35 5.15
CA LEU A 85 -5.53 9.01 4.76
C LEU A 85 -4.48 8.49 5.75
N MET A 86 -4.45 7.19 6.03
CA MET A 86 -3.34 6.57 6.75
C MET A 86 -2.48 5.70 5.82
N TRP A 87 -1.21 5.51 6.20
CA TRP A 87 -0.33 4.52 5.60
C TRP A 87 0.28 3.61 6.66
N ALA A 88 0.57 2.36 6.28
CA ALA A 88 1.00 1.30 7.18
C ALA A 88 2.40 1.49 7.79
N GLY A 89 3.15 2.53 7.44
CA GLY A 89 4.50 2.75 7.97
C GLY A 89 5.58 1.99 7.20
N ASP A 90 6.73 1.85 7.85
CA ASP A 90 7.98 1.45 7.22
C ASP A 90 8.17 -0.07 7.18
N GLN A 91 7.41 -0.79 6.33
CA GLN A 91 7.61 -2.24 6.17
C GLN A 91 9.01 -2.58 5.66
N ASN A 92 9.55 -3.73 6.09
CA ASN A 92 10.72 -4.35 5.46
C ASN A 92 10.44 -4.67 3.99
N VAL A 93 11.49 -4.60 3.18
CA VAL A 93 11.47 -5.00 1.77
C VAL A 93 11.50 -6.54 1.61
N ASP A 94 10.62 -7.25 2.31
CA ASP A 94 10.49 -8.71 2.28
C ASP A 94 9.03 -9.23 2.45
N PHE A 95 8.90 -10.55 2.63
CA PHE A 95 7.64 -11.25 2.88
C PHE A 95 7.52 -11.73 4.34
N SER A 96 8.23 -11.12 5.29
CA SER A 96 8.14 -11.51 6.70
C SER A 96 6.77 -11.17 7.27
N TYR A 97 6.19 -12.05 8.09
CA TYR A 97 4.86 -11.83 8.65
C TYR A 97 4.79 -10.68 9.65
N ALA A 98 5.89 -10.43 10.36
CA ALA A 98 5.95 -9.39 11.38
C ALA A 98 6.04 -7.98 10.79
N ASP A 99 6.70 -7.82 9.62
CA ASP A 99 7.10 -6.49 9.15
C ASP A 99 7.21 -6.35 7.62
N GLY A 100 7.01 -7.41 6.84
CA GLY A 100 7.01 -7.37 5.38
C GLY A 100 5.62 -7.10 4.80
N LEU A 101 5.42 -7.42 3.51
CA LEU A 101 4.10 -7.30 2.85
C LEU A 101 2.92 -7.91 3.66
N PRO A 102 3.04 -9.10 4.29
CA PRO A 102 1.92 -9.66 5.03
C PRO A 102 1.40 -8.79 6.19
N SER A 103 2.25 -7.98 6.82
CA SER A 103 1.87 -7.17 8.00
C SER A 103 0.91 -6.03 7.63
N THR A 104 0.90 -5.60 6.36
CA THR A 104 0.04 -4.52 5.86
C THR A 104 -1.45 -4.85 5.95
N ILE A 105 -1.81 -6.13 5.83
CA ILE A 105 -3.20 -6.61 5.85
C ILE A 105 -3.82 -6.49 7.25
N PRO A 106 -3.29 -7.12 8.31
CA PRO A 106 -3.81 -6.94 9.65
C PRO A 106 -3.71 -5.48 10.12
N ALA A 107 -2.72 -4.71 9.67
CA ALA A 107 -2.65 -3.26 9.95
C ALA A 107 -3.89 -2.53 9.41
N ALA A 108 -4.24 -2.72 8.14
CA ALA A 108 -5.43 -2.13 7.53
C ALA A 108 -6.73 -2.58 8.22
N LEU A 109 -6.86 -3.89 8.51
CA LEU A 109 -8.04 -4.44 9.16
C LEU A 109 -8.24 -3.90 10.58
N ASN A 110 -7.17 -3.85 11.38
CA ASN A 110 -7.22 -3.32 12.74
C ASN A 110 -7.52 -1.82 12.77
N MET A 111 -6.94 -1.05 11.84
CA MET A 111 -7.23 0.37 11.67
C MET A 111 -8.70 0.60 11.28
N GLY A 112 -9.22 -0.19 10.34
CA GLY A 112 -10.62 -0.14 9.93
C GLY A 112 -11.57 -0.41 11.09
N MET A 113 -11.31 -1.45 11.89
CA MET A 113 -12.09 -1.74 13.10
C MET A 113 -11.95 -0.67 14.19
N SER A 114 -10.92 0.16 14.13
CA SER A 114 -10.69 1.30 15.04
C SER A 114 -11.31 2.61 14.52
N GLY A 115 -12.11 2.56 13.45
CA GLY A 115 -12.78 3.73 12.86
C GLY A 115 -11.90 4.56 11.93
N VAL A 116 -10.76 4.02 11.49
CA VAL A 116 -9.87 4.67 10.51
C VAL A 116 -9.83 3.81 9.24
N GLY A 117 -10.84 4.00 8.39
CA GLY A 117 -11.15 3.04 7.33
C GLY A 117 -10.48 3.25 5.97
N ILE A 118 -9.69 4.33 5.79
CA ILE A 118 -8.93 4.57 4.55
C ILE A 118 -7.43 4.44 4.85
N THR A 119 -6.83 3.36 4.36
CA THR A 119 -5.42 3.02 4.59
C THR A 119 -4.74 2.53 3.32
N HIS A 120 -3.43 2.77 3.18
CA HIS A 120 -2.61 2.14 2.13
C HIS A 120 -1.22 1.75 2.69
N PHE A 121 -0.32 1.26 1.84
CA PHE A 121 1.04 0.90 2.21
C PHE A 121 2.02 1.28 1.08
N ASP A 122 3.34 1.26 1.34
CA ASP A 122 4.35 1.47 0.30
C ASP A 122 4.42 0.24 -0.63
N ILE A 123 4.13 0.42 -1.91
CA ILE A 123 4.34 -0.65 -2.89
C ILE A 123 5.84 -1.00 -2.91
N GLY A 124 6.16 -2.23 -2.52
CA GLY A 124 7.50 -2.77 -2.40
C GLY A 124 8.13 -2.66 -1.01
N GLY A 125 7.45 -2.07 -0.02
CA GLY A 125 8.03 -1.79 1.31
C GLY A 125 9.04 -0.63 1.29
N TYR A 126 9.66 -0.35 2.43
CA TYR A 126 10.55 0.81 2.62
C TYR A 126 11.93 0.40 3.18
N THR A 127 11.95 -0.34 4.29
CA THR A 127 13.13 -0.57 5.11
C THR A 127 14.08 -1.56 4.44
N THR A 128 15.21 -1.04 3.99
CA THR A 128 16.30 -1.77 3.32
C THR A 128 17.51 -1.82 4.22
N ALA A 129 18.14 -2.99 4.31
CA ALA A 129 19.33 -3.22 5.11
C ALA A 129 20.40 -3.94 4.29
N ALA A 130 20.82 -3.33 3.18
CA ALA A 130 21.76 -3.95 2.23
C ALA A 130 23.17 -4.14 2.83
N GLN A 131 23.52 -3.41 3.89
CA GLN A 131 24.80 -3.55 4.59
C GLN A 131 25.03 -4.95 5.19
N PHE A 132 23.97 -5.73 5.43
CA PHE A 132 24.07 -7.11 5.92
C PHE A 132 24.25 -8.15 4.81
N ARG A 133 24.49 -7.73 3.55
CA ARG A 133 24.72 -8.62 2.40
C ARG A 133 25.90 -9.57 2.62
N ALA A 134 26.98 -9.11 3.24
CA ALA A 134 28.13 -9.95 3.55
C ALA A 134 27.80 -11.09 4.54
N LEU A 135 26.71 -10.95 5.30
CA LEU A 135 26.21 -11.96 6.24
C LEU A 135 25.10 -12.85 5.64
N GLY A 136 24.77 -12.67 4.36
CA GLY A 136 23.65 -13.37 3.71
C GLY A 136 22.27 -12.92 4.20
N GLN A 137 22.18 -11.77 4.87
CA GLN A 137 20.97 -11.25 5.52
C GLN A 137 20.53 -9.89 4.94
N ALA A 138 20.89 -9.61 3.68
CA ALA A 138 20.47 -8.37 3.03
C ALA A 138 18.95 -8.34 2.88
N LEU A 139 18.32 -7.30 3.41
CA LEU A 139 16.96 -6.94 3.04
C LEU A 139 17.04 -6.01 1.84
N VAL A 140 16.71 -6.56 0.66
CA VAL A 140 16.67 -5.85 -0.62
C VAL A 140 15.42 -6.26 -1.37
N ARG A 141 14.68 -5.28 -1.88
CA ARG A 141 13.44 -5.47 -2.62
C ARG A 141 13.69 -6.25 -3.91
N SER A 142 12.96 -7.34 -4.09
CA SER A 142 12.97 -8.13 -5.32
C SER A 142 11.88 -7.69 -6.31
N ASP A 143 12.02 -8.09 -7.58
CA ASP A 143 11.00 -7.97 -8.62
C ASP A 143 9.66 -8.56 -8.16
N GLU A 144 9.71 -9.77 -7.58
CA GLU A 144 8.51 -10.46 -7.08
C GLU A 144 7.82 -9.65 -5.99
N LEU A 145 8.56 -9.15 -4.99
CA LEU A 145 7.96 -8.35 -3.91
C LEU A 145 7.31 -7.08 -4.46
N LEU A 146 8.00 -6.36 -5.35
CA LEU A 146 7.46 -5.14 -5.94
C LEU A 146 6.15 -5.41 -6.70
N LEU A 147 6.09 -6.48 -7.49
CA LEU A 147 4.89 -6.80 -8.26
C LEU A 147 3.76 -7.39 -7.40
N ARG A 148 4.06 -8.25 -6.42
CA ARG A 148 3.05 -8.78 -5.48
C ARG A 148 2.43 -7.70 -4.60
N SER A 149 3.25 -6.76 -4.15
CA SER A 149 2.76 -5.60 -3.39
C SER A 149 1.95 -4.64 -4.27
N ALA A 150 2.33 -4.44 -5.54
CA ALA A 150 1.53 -3.68 -6.50
C ALA A 150 0.17 -4.36 -6.78
N GLU A 151 0.14 -5.68 -6.92
CA GLU A 151 -1.10 -6.45 -7.08
C GLU A 151 -2.07 -6.23 -5.92
N ALA A 152 -1.57 -6.25 -4.68
CA ALA A 152 -2.36 -5.97 -3.50
C ALA A 152 -2.84 -4.51 -3.45
N ALA A 153 -2.00 -3.55 -3.85
CA ALA A 153 -2.32 -2.13 -3.84
C ALA A 153 -3.37 -1.71 -4.88
N VAL A 154 -3.64 -2.53 -5.90
CA VAL A 154 -4.79 -2.29 -6.81
C VAL A 154 -6.10 -2.25 -6.04
N PHE A 155 -6.22 -3.03 -4.96
CA PHE A 155 -7.43 -3.16 -4.16
C PHE A 155 -7.30 -2.48 -2.80
N THR A 156 -6.66 -1.32 -2.78
CA THR A 156 -6.66 -0.37 -1.67
C THR A 156 -7.10 1.01 -2.17
N PRO A 157 -7.43 1.97 -1.29
CA PRO A 157 -7.82 3.31 -1.71
C PRO A 157 -6.72 4.16 -2.37
N MET A 158 -5.45 3.78 -2.28
CA MET A 158 -4.33 4.55 -2.86
C MET A 158 -3.22 3.64 -3.39
N PHE A 159 -2.82 3.89 -4.64
CA PHE A 159 -1.73 3.19 -5.32
C PHE A 159 -0.46 4.05 -5.35
N ARG A 160 0.48 3.81 -4.42
CA ARG A 160 1.68 4.64 -4.24
C ARG A 160 2.95 3.81 -4.06
N SER A 161 3.99 4.11 -4.84
CA SER A 161 5.33 3.54 -4.68
C SER A 161 6.18 4.31 -3.65
N HIS A 162 7.34 3.76 -3.30
CA HIS A 162 8.39 4.45 -2.56
C HIS A 162 9.77 3.91 -2.96
N GLU A 163 10.77 4.77 -3.18
CA GLU A 163 12.12 4.29 -3.55
C GLU A 163 12.80 3.50 -2.42
N GLY A 164 12.54 3.92 -1.19
CA GLY A 164 13.03 3.30 0.04
C GLY A 164 14.19 4.09 0.62
N ASN A 165 14.73 3.66 1.76
CA ASN A 165 15.87 4.33 2.40
C ASN A 165 17.21 4.09 1.67
N GLN A 166 17.30 3.10 0.78
CA GLN A 166 18.49 2.83 -0.05
C GLN A 166 18.09 2.54 -1.51
N PRO A 167 17.66 3.56 -2.31
CA PRO A 167 17.07 3.36 -3.64
C PRO A 167 17.92 2.51 -4.59
N GLN A 168 19.23 2.78 -4.63
CA GLN A 168 20.19 2.13 -5.53
C GLN A 168 20.40 0.63 -5.25
N ALA A 169 20.04 0.17 -4.05
CA ALA A 169 20.14 -1.24 -3.72
C ALA A 169 18.91 -2.04 -4.16
N ASN A 170 17.78 -1.38 -4.41
CA ASN A 170 16.47 -1.99 -4.58
C ASN A 170 15.96 -1.93 -6.02
N VAL A 171 15.14 -2.91 -6.35
CA VAL A 171 14.31 -2.86 -7.56
C VAL A 171 13.25 -1.75 -7.41
N GLN A 172 13.05 -0.99 -8.48
CA GLN A 172 12.08 0.10 -8.59
C GLN A 172 11.12 -0.20 -9.76
N PHE A 173 9.98 0.49 -9.78
CA PHE A 173 8.98 0.29 -10.85
C PHE A 173 9.49 0.67 -12.26
N TYR A 174 10.60 1.38 -12.33
CA TYR A 174 11.30 1.78 -13.55
C TYR A 174 12.63 1.04 -13.77
N SER A 175 12.88 -0.06 -13.04
CA SER A 175 14.18 -0.78 -13.11
C SER A 175 14.40 -1.55 -14.41
N ASN A 176 13.34 -2.06 -15.05
CA ASN A 176 13.40 -2.72 -16.35
C ASN A 176 12.03 -2.72 -17.04
N ASP A 177 12.03 -2.98 -18.36
CA ASP A 177 10.83 -2.95 -19.21
C ASP A 177 9.70 -3.86 -18.73
N TYR A 178 10.02 -5.05 -18.22
CA TYR A 178 9.00 -6.00 -17.75
C TYR A 178 8.30 -5.46 -16.50
N ILE A 179 9.06 -4.96 -15.52
CA ILE A 179 8.51 -4.36 -14.31
C ILE A 179 7.68 -3.13 -14.66
N GLU A 180 8.20 -2.25 -15.51
CA GLU A 180 7.50 -1.03 -15.91
C GLU A 180 6.16 -1.34 -16.59
N GLN A 181 6.15 -2.31 -17.51
CA GLN A 181 4.93 -2.75 -18.19
C GLN A 181 3.91 -3.38 -17.23
N GLN A 182 4.36 -4.24 -16.31
CA GLN A 182 3.49 -4.85 -15.31
C GLN A 182 2.95 -3.85 -14.31
N PHE A 183 3.79 -2.95 -13.80
CA PHE A 183 3.39 -1.91 -12.87
C PHE A 183 2.40 -0.95 -13.54
N GLY A 184 2.66 -0.54 -14.78
CA GLY A 184 1.73 0.26 -15.58
C GLY A 184 0.40 -0.45 -15.88
N ARG A 185 0.43 -1.77 -16.05
CA ARG A 185 -0.79 -2.59 -16.20
C ARG A 185 -1.64 -2.55 -14.92
N LEU A 186 -1.01 -2.72 -13.76
CA LEU A 186 -1.67 -2.69 -12.45
C LEU A 186 -2.17 -1.28 -12.10
N SER A 187 -1.43 -0.23 -12.42
CA SER A 187 -1.90 1.15 -12.20
C SER A 187 -3.12 1.48 -13.06
N ARG A 188 -3.15 1.06 -14.34
CA ARG A 188 -4.35 1.21 -15.18
C ARG A 188 -5.53 0.37 -14.67
N MET A 189 -5.28 -0.78 -14.04
CA MET A 189 -6.32 -1.55 -13.36
C MET A 189 -6.89 -0.80 -12.16
N PHE A 190 -6.04 -0.21 -11.32
CA PHE A 190 -6.46 0.65 -10.21
C PHE A 190 -7.35 1.79 -10.69
N VAL A 191 -6.98 2.46 -11.79
CA VAL A 191 -7.82 3.50 -12.42
C VAL A 191 -9.15 2.93 -12.94
N HIS A 192 -9.13 1.76 -13.59
CA HIS A 192 -10.35 1.16 -14.16
C HIS A 192 -11.37 0.78 -13.10
N ILE A 193 -10.95 0.37 -11.90
CA ILE A 193 -11.86 0.07 -10.79
C ILE A 193 -12.23 1.30 -9.95
N ALA A 194 -11.76 2.51 -10.30
CA ALA A 194 -11.92 3.71 -9.48
C ALA A 194 -13.38 4.05 -9.17
N ASN A 195 -14.34 3.76 -10.08
CA ASN A 195 -15.76 3.95 -9.79
C ASN A 195 -16.24 3.09 -8.60
N TYR A 196 -15.80 1.84 -8.52
CA TYR A 196 -16.08 0.99 -7.37
C TYR A 196 -15.33 1.49 -6.13
N THR A 197 -14.05 1.88 -6.26
CA THR A 197 -13.31 2.49 -5.14
C THR A 197 -14.01 3.73 -4.59
N ARG A 198 -14.62 4.58 -5.42
CA ARG A 198 -15.41 5.75 -4.98
C ARG A 198 -16.59 5.33 -4.13
N HIS A 199 -17.33 4.29 -4.52
CA HIS A 199 -18.40 3.72 -3.70
C HIS A 199 -17.88 3.27 -2.33
N VAL A 200 -16.78 2.51 -2.32
CA VAL A 200 -16.14 2.02 -1.08
C VAL A 200 -15.71 3.16 -0.16
N VAL A 201 -15.08 4.21 -0.70
CA VAL A 201 -14.66 5.39 0.07
C VAL A 201 -15.85 6.23 0.52
N GLN A 202 -16.92 6.30 -0.28
CA GLN A 202 -18.15 6.99 0.08
C GLN A 202 -18.86 6.32 1.27
N GLU A 203 -18.92 4.98 1.30
CA GLU A 203 -19.44 4.25 2.46
C GLU A 203 -18.65 4.54 3.73
N ASN A 204 -17.31 4.62 3.64
CA ASN A 204 -16.49 5.05 4.76
C ASN A 204 -16.85 6.48 5.21
N SER A 205 -17.01 7.41 4.27
CA SER A 205 -17.33 8.81 4.59
C SER A 205 -18.72 8.98 5.22
N LEU A 206 -19.70 8.17 4.83
CA LEU A 206 -21.08 8.29 5.29
C LEU A 206 -21.36 7.50 6.57
N PHE A 207 -20.77 6.31 6.68
CA PHE A 207 -21.13 5.32 7.70
C PHE A 207 -19.95 4.87 8.55
N GLY A 208 -18.71 5.26 8.21
CA GLY A 208 -17.50 4.80 8.88
C GLY A 208 -17.11 3.35 8.52
N THR A 209 -17.76 2.74 7.53
CA THR A 209 -17.45 1.38 7.07
C THR A 209 -16.09 1.36 6.37
N PRO A 210 -15.10 0.59 6.83
CA PRO A 210 -13.76 0.67 6.27
C PRO A 210 -13.68 0.15 4.84
N ALA A 211 -12.69 0.64 4.08
CA ALA A 211 -12.49 0.22 2.70
C ALA A 211 -12.01 -1.23 2.61
N GLN A 212 -11.11 -1.62 3.51
CA GLN A 212 -10.64 -2.99 3.69
C GLN A 212 -11.29 -3.56 4.95
N ARG A 213 -12.15 -4.57 4.78
CA ARG A 213 -13.01 -5.11 5.83
C ARG A 213 -12.61 -6.53 6.18
N PRO A 214 -12.58 -6.90 7.47
CA PRO A 214 -12.51 -8.30 7.85
C PRO A 214 -13.72 -9.05 7.28
N LEU A 215 -13.54 -10.31 6.90
CA LEU A 215 -14.59 -11.09 6.21
C LEU A 215 -15.87 -11.19 7.06
N PHE A 216 -15.74 -11.31 8.38
CA PHE A 216 -16.89 -11.38 9.29
C PHE A 216 -17.80 -10.14 9.25
N MET A 217 -17.32 -8.99 8.76
CA MET A 217 -18.14 -7.77 8.67
C MET A 217 -19.27 -7.93 7.65
N GLU A 218 -18.98 -8.61 6.53
CA GLU A 218 -19.96 -8.93 5.49
C GLU A 218 -20.64 -10.28 5.71
N PHE A 219 -19.96 -11.19 6.43
CA PHE A 219 -20.40 -12.57 6.67
C PHE A 219 -20.39 -12.92 8.16
N PRO A 220 -21.19 -12.25 9.00
CA PRO A 220 -21.13 -12.43 10.47
C PRO A 220 -21.59 -13.82 10.92
N ASP A 221 -22.48 -14.46 10.16
CA ASP A 221 -23.03 -15.79 10.45
C ASP A 221 -22.11 -16.94 9.99
N ASP A 222 -20.97 -16.63 9.35
CA ASP A 222 -19.99 -17.62 8.91
C ASP A 222 -18.84 -17.71 9.93
N PRO A 223 -18.73 -18.79 10.73
CA PRO A 223 -17.71 -18.90 11.76
C PRO A 223 -16.28 -18.88 11.22
N ALA A 224 -16.07 -19.35 9.98
CA ALA A 224 -14.73 -19.35 9.40
C ALA A 224 -14.30 -17.95 8.95
N ALA A 225 -15.23 -17.07 8.60
CA ALA A 225 -14.95 -15.67 8.26
C ALA A 225 -14.32 -14.89 9.43
N TRP A 226 -14.58 -15.30 10.68
CA TRP A 226 -13.98 -14.71 11.89
C TRP A 226 -12.52 -15.11 12.11
N ALA A 227 -12.07 -16.23 11.54
CA ALA A 227 -10.72 -16.76 11.75
C ALA A 227 -9.71 -16.32 10.69
N VAL A 228 -10.16 -15.74 9.58
CA VAL A 228 -9.30 -15.35 8.46
C VAL A 228 -8.64 -13.99 8.71
N THR A 229 -7.31 -13.93 8.60
CA THR A 229 -6.50 -12.75 8.94
C THR A 229 -5.78 -12.11 7.76
N TYR A 230 -5.46 -12.87 6.71
CA TYR A 230 -4.69 -12.41 5.54
C TYR A 230 -5.52 -12.39 4.24
N GLN A 231 -6.84 -12.26 4.40
CA GLN A 231 -7.77 -11.94 3.32
C GLN A 231 -8.66 -10.81 3.81
N TYR A 232 -9.19 -10.02 2.88
CA TYR A 232 -10.12 -8.95 3.22
C TYR A 232 -11.18 -8.80 2.15
N MET A 233 -12.32 -8.25 2.54
CA MET A 233 -13.27 -7.67 1.60
C MET A 233 -12.82 -6.25 1.29
N TYR A 234 -12.68 -5.91 0.01
CA TYR A 234 -12.52 -4.55 -0.47
C TYR A 234 -13.90 -4.01 -0.87
N GLY A 235 -14.49 -3.19 -0.02
CA GLY A 235 -15.93 -2.90 -0.09
C GLY A 235 -16.79 -4.12 0.21
N ASP A 236 -18.01 -4.12 -0.30
CA ASP A 236 -19.01 -5.18 -0.07
C ASP A 236 -18.99 -6.28 -1.17
N LYS A 237 -18.38 -6.02 -2.34
CA LYS A 237 -18.41 -6.94 -3.50
C LYS A 237 -17.12 -7.70 -3.76
N VAL A 238 -15.95 -7.20 -3.39
CA VAL A 238 -14.66 -7.77 -3.83
C VAL A 238 -13.95 -8.45 -2.67
N LEU A 239 -13.57 -9.72 -2.82
CA LEU A 239 -12.70 -10.45 -1.90
C LEU A 239 -11.29 -10.48 -2.46
N VAL A 240 -10.32 -10.12 -1.63
CA VAL A 240 -8.89 -10.08 -1.99
C VAL A 240 -8.12 -10.98 -1.03
N ALA A 241 -7.31 -11.89 -1.58
CA ALA A 241 -6.37 -12.71 -0.84
C ALA A 241 -4.96 -12.52 -1.42
N PRO A 242 -4.22 -11.49 -0.96
CA PRO A 242 -2.89 -11.20 -1.50
C PRO A 242 -1.93 -12.39 -1.39
N VAL A 243 -1.02 -12.50 -2.36
CA VAL A 243 0.09 -13.46 -2.31
C VAL A 243 1.18 -12.88 -1.42
N ILE A 244 1.37 -13.51 -0.26
CA ILE A 244 2.22 -13.01 0.83
C ILE A 244 3.46 -13.88 1.09
N ALA A 245 3.87 -14.71 0.12
CA ALA A 245 5.08 -15.52 0.18
C ALA A 245 5.75 -15.60 -1.20
N THR A 246 7.04 -15.93 -1.21
CA THR A 246 7.86 -16.02 -2.43
C THR A 246 7.53 -17.28 -3.24
N ASN A 247 7.71 -17.19 -4.56
CA ASN A 247 7.56 -18.28 -5.53
C ASN A 247 6.18 -18.96 -5.53
N VAL A 248 5.13 -18.26 -5.09
CA VAL A 248 3.77 -18.81 -5.07
C VAL A 248 3.16 -18.71 -6.47
N THR A 249 2.64 -19.83 -6.98
CA THR A 249 1.97 -19.91 -8.29
C THR A 249 0.49 -20.31 -8.19
N SER A 250 0.05 -20.75 -7.01
CA SER A 250 -1.34 -21.02 -6.66
C SER A 250 -1.56 -20.79 -5.16
N GLN A 251 -2.76 -20.39 -4.77
CA GLN A 251 -3.10 -20.11 -3.37
C GLN A 251 -4.47 -20.69 -3.02
N THR A 252 -4.56 -21.24 -1.81
CA THR A 252 -5.83 -21.65 -1.20
C THR A 252 -6.49 -20.43 -0.56
N VAL A 253 -7.71 -20.12 -0.98
CA VAL A 253 -8.48 -18.96 -0.53
C VAL A 253 -9.77 -19.43 0.12
N TYR A 254 -10.09 -18.92 1.30
CA TYR A 254 -11.41 -19.11 1.90
C TYR A 254 -12.44 -18.21 1.25
N LEU A 255 -13.56 -18.78 0.80
CA LEU A 255 -14.68 -18.06 0.21
C LEU A 255 -15.87 -18.14 1.18
N PRO A 256 -16.27 -17.03 1.83
CA PRO A 256 -17.34 -17.04 2.82
C PRO A 256 -18.70 -17.45 2.26
N LYS A 257 -19.56 -17.95 3.14
CA LYS A 257 -20.98 -18.23 2.91
C LYS A 257 -21.84 -17.13 3.54
N GLY A 258 -22.77 -16.56 2.78
CA GLY A 258 -23.76 -15.61 3.26
C GLY A 258 -24.55 -14.97 2.13
N PRO A 259 -25.22 -13.84 2.38
CA PRO A 259 -26.03 -13.15 1.38
C PRO A 259 -25.25 -12.87 0.09
N GLY A 260 -25.80 -13.25 -1.06
CA GLY A 260 -25.16 -13.06 -2.37
C GLY A 260 -23.99 -13.99 -2.69
N SER A 261 -23.45 -14.75 -1.73
CA SER A 261 -22.22 -15.56 -1.90
C SER A 261 -22.46 -16.95 -2.52
N ALA A 262 -23.61 -17.16 -3.17
CA ALA A 262 -23.90 -18.41 -3.88
C ALA A 262 -22.94 -18.62 -5.08
N GLY A 263 -22.32 -17.55 -5.57
CA GLY A 263 -21.28 -17.58 -6.60
C GLY A 263 -20.25 -16.47 -6.40
N TRP A 264 -19.03 -16.86 -6.04
CA TRP A 264 -17.84 -16.01 -6.11
C TRP A 264 -17.21 -16.15 -7.48
N HIS A 265 -17.16 -15.06 -8.25
CA HIS A 265 -16.56 -15.03 -9.58
C HIS A 265 -15.07 -14.75 -9.47
N PHE A 266 -14.24 -15.66 -9.99
CA PHE A 266 -12.80 -15.44 -10.00
C PHE A 266 -12.44 -14.41 -11.08
N LEU A 267 -11.79 -13.31 -10.70
CA LEU A 267 -11.60 -12.13 -11.57
C LEU A 267 -10.92 -12.45 -12.92
N TRP A 268 -10.11 -13.51 -12.97
CA TRP A 268 -9.23 -13.83 -14.11
C TRP A 268 -9.75 -14.95 -15.01
N SER A 269 -10.90 -15.54 -14.71
CA SER A 269 -11.51 -16.58 -15.57
C SER A 269 -13.04 -16.53 -15.52
N ASP A 270 -13.70 -17.39 -16.29
CA ASP A 270 -15.17 -17.55 -16.20
C ASP A 270 -15.61 -18.49 -15.06
N ARG A 271 -14.67 -18.94 -14.24
CA ARG A 271 -14.95 -19.87 -13.15
C ARG A 271 -15.59 -19.15 -11.97
N SER A 272 -16.66 -19.77 -11.46
CA SER A 272 -17.34 -19.35 -10.25
C SER A 272 -17.24 -20.45 -9.19
N TYR A 273 -17.26 -20.05 -7.92
CA TYR A 273 -17.11 -20.95 -6.78
C TYR A 273 -18.25 -20.71 -5.78
N PRO A 274 -18.89 -21.74 -5.24
CA PRO A 274 -19.81 -21.53 -4.13
C PRO A 274 -19.06 -21.02 -2.88
N GLY A 275 -19.75 -20.25 -2.05
CA GLY A 275 -19.25 -19.87 -0.72
C GLY A 275 -19.27 -21.02 0.29
N GLY A 276 -18.62 -20.80 1.44
CA GLY A 276 -18.49 -21.74 2.55
C GLY A 276 -17.40 -22.79 2.38
N GLN A 277 -16.39 -22.53 1.54
CA GLN A 277 -15.35 -23.50 1.22
C GLN A 277 -14.00 -22.83 0.96
N PHE A 278 -12.95 -23.63 0.96
CA PHE A 278 -11.64 -23.25 0.46
C PHE A 278 -11.52 -23.61 -1.03
N ALA A 279 -11.01 -22.67 -1.83
CA ALA A 279 -10.72 -22.87 -3.24
C ALA A 279 -9.21 -22.71 -3.50
N ASN A 280 -8.58 -23.71 -4.10
CA ASN A 280 -7.22 -23.56 -4.63
C ASN A 280 -7.28 -22.96 -6.03
N VAL A 281 -6.64 -21.81 -6.23
CA VAL A 281 -6.69 -21.06 -7.50
C VAL A 281 -5.30 -20.70 -8.03
N PRO A 282 -5.12 -20.57 -9.35
CA PRO A 282 -3.90 -20.03 -9.92
C PRO A 282 -3.64 -18.62 -9.41
N ALA A 283 -2.37 -18.32 -9.12
CA ALA A 283 -1.93 -17.02 -8.64
C ALA A 283 -0.60 -16.60 -9.30
N PRO A 284 -0.44 -16.67 -10.65
CA PRO A 284 0.77 -16.17 -11.29
C PRO A 284 0.90 -14.66 -11.07
N ILE A 285 2.12 -14.13 -11.19
CA ILE A 285 2.34 -12.68 -11.13
C ILE A 285 1.47 -11.99 -12.19
N GLY A 286 0.76 -10.95 -11.76
CA GLY A 286 -0.25 -10.21 -12.49
C GLY A 286 -1.69 -10.68 -12.25
N GLN A 287 -1.93 -11.87 -11.69
CA GLN A 287 -3.29 -12.38 -11.43
C GLN A 287 -3.43 -12.80 -9.95
N PRO A 288 -3.43 -11.85 -9.00
CA PRO A 288 -3.60 -12.14 -7.58
C PRO A 288 -4.95 -12.81 -7.30
N PRO A 289 -5.09 -13.67 -6.27
CA PRO A 289 -6.37 -14.27 -5.93
C PRO A 289 -7.43 -13.22 -5.54
N VAL A 290 -8.31 -12.90 -6.48
CA VAL A 290 -9.37 -11.90 -6.33
C VAL A 290 -10.68 -12.46 -6.85
N PHE A 291 -11.72 -12.29 -6.06
CA PHE A 291 -13.07 -12.73 -6.38
C PHE A 291 -14.03 -11.57 -6.22
N TYR A 292 -15.16 -11.62 -6.94
CA TYR A 292 -16.23 -10.66 -6.74
C TYR A 292 -17.59 -11.36 -6.68
N LEU A 293 -18.52 -10.75 -5.97
CA LEU A 293 -19.93 -11.07 -6.00
C LEU A 293 -20.60 -10.31 -7.16
N SER A 294 -21.52 -10.95 -7.86
CA SER A 294 -22.27 -10.27 -8.92
C SER A 294 -23.01 -9.05 -8.38
N SER A 295 -22.90 -7.96 -9.11
CA SER A 295 -23.60 -6.71 -8.85
C SER A 295 -23.92 -6.05 -10.19
N PRO A 296 -25.20 -5.88 -10.57
CA PRO A 296 -25.56 -5.21 -11.82
C PRO A 296 -24.92 -3.83 -12.01
N GLU A 297 -24.58 -3.15 -10.91
CA GLU A 297 -23.95 -1.84 -10.92
C GLU A 297 -22.44 -1.87 -11.26
N TYR A 298 -21.74 -2.97 -10.93
CA TYR A 298 -20.29 -3.07 -11.03
C TYR A 298 -19.78 -4.25 -11.87
N ASP A 299 -20.64 -5.16 -12.32
CA ASP A 299 -20.26 -6.35 -13.09
C ASP A 299 -19.48 -5.99 -14.37
N ASP A 300 -19.86 -4.92 -15.07
CA ASP A 300 -19.14 -4.45 -16.26
C ASP A 300 -17.70 -4.00 -15.94
N ILE A 301 -17.46 -3.46 -14.74
CA ILE A 301 -16.12 -3.10 -14.28
C ILE A 301 -15.31 -4.38 -14.08
N PHE A 302 -15.84 -5.36 -13.33
CA PHE A 302 -15.10 -6.57 -12.96
C PHE A 302 -14.87 -7.51 -14.15
N THR A 303 -15.90 -7.78 -14.94
CA THR A 303 -15.81 -8.68 -16.11
C THR A 303 -14.89 -8.14 -17.21
N ALA A 304 -14.76 -6.81 -17.33
CA ALA A 304 -13.87 -6.19 -18.30
C ALA A 304 -12.38 -6.33 -17.95
N VAL A 305 -12.03 -6.62 -16.69
CA VAL A 305 -10.63 -6.64 -16.21
C VAL A 305 -9.78 -7.61 -17.04
N LYS A 306 -10.18 -8.88 -17.12
CA LYS A 306 -9.41 -9.92 -17.83
C LYS A 306 -9.17 -9.60 -19.31
N ARG A 307 -10.10 -8.89 -19.95
CA ARG A 307 -10.02 -8.50 -21.36
C ARG A 307 -9.17 -7.26 -21.57
N LYS A 308 -9.36 -6.21 -20.74
CA LYS A 308 -8.64 -4.93 -20.87
C LYS A 308 -7.19 -5.01 -20.39
N PHE A 309 -6.92 -5.90 -19.45
CA PHE A 309 -5.63 -6.08 -18.83
C PHE A 309 -5.22 -7.54 -19.02
N PRO A 310 -4.72 -7.92 -20.21
CA PRO A 310 -4.08 -9.22 -20.40
C PRO A 310 -2.77 -9.27 -19.60
N LEU A 311 -2.30 -10.48 -19.27
CA LEU A 311 -0.99 -10.68 -18.63
C LEU A 311 0.13 -10.21 -19.57
N VAL A 312 1.10 -9.46 -19.05
CA VAL A 312 2.39 -9.31 -19.76
C VAL A 312 3.28 -10.50 -19.40
N GLN A 313 3.98 -11.04 -20.40
CA GLN A 313 4.80 -12.24 -20.21
C GLN A 313 6.17 -11.84 -19.65
N PRO A 314 6.73 -12.61 -18.72
CA PRO A 314 8.11 -12.39 -18.30
C PRO A 314 9.05 -12.58 -19.50
N PRO A 315 10.20 -11.87 -19.52
CA PRO A 315 11.20 -12.10 -20.54
C PRO A 315 11.64 -13.58 -20.48
N PRO A 316 11.95 -14.20 -21.64
CA PRO A 316 12.47 -15.55 -21.65
C PRO A 316 13.75 -15.62 -20.80
N PRO A 317 14.03 -16.78 -20.14
CA PRO A 317 15.25 -16.92 -19.37
C PRO A 317 16.46 -16.59 -20.24
N THR A 318 17.29 -15.66 -19.83
CA THR A 318 18.57 -15.41 -20.52
C THR A 318 19.40 -16.68 -20.42
N THR A 319 19.66 -17.33 -21.56
CA THR A 319 20.68 -18.39 -21.64
C THR A 319 22.00 -17.81 -21.11
N PRO A 320 22.68 -18.48 -20.17
CA PRO A 320 23.96 -18.01 -19.69
C PRO A 320 24.92 -17.98 -20.87
N HIS A 321 25.30 -16.78 -21.32
CA HIS A 321 26.42 -16.63 -22.23
C HIS A 321 27.67 -17.10 -21.49
N ALA A 322 28.35 -18.10 -22.05
CA ALA A 322 29.65 -18.52 -21.58
C ALA A 322 30.58 -17.31 -21.56
N GLU A 323 30.95 -16.85 -20.37
CA GLU A 323 31.97 -15.83 -20.20
C GLU A 323 33.31 -16.41 -20.68
N THR A 324 33.69 -16.10 -21.92
CA THR A 324 35.09 -16.19 -22.32
C THR A 324 35.83 -15.07 -21.63
N SER A 325 36.44 -15.40 -20.49
CA SER A 325 37.36 -14.52 -19.78
C SER A 325 38.59 -14.20 -20.63
N THR A 326 38.65 -13.01 -21.20
CA THR A 326 39.93 -12.37 -21.56
C THR A 326 40.12 -11.15 -20.68
N VAL A 327 40.87 -11.35 -19.60
CA VAL A 327 41.37 -10.28 -18.73
C VAL A 327 42.41 -9.49 -19.51
N SER A 328 42.11 -8.23 -19.84
CA SER A 328 43.10 -7.23 -20.25
C SER A 328 43.25 -6.22 -19.13
N THR A 329 44.39 -6.27 -18.46
CA THR A 329 44.81 -5.34 -17.41
C THR A 329 45.24 -4.01 -18.01
N LYS A 330 44.51 -2.93 -17.73
CA LYS A 330 45.09 -1.58 -17.74
C LYS A 330 44.59 -0.76 -16.55
N SER A 331 45.52 -0.53 -15.63
CA SER A 331 45.47 0.41 -14.52
C SER A 331 45.41 1.86 -15.03
N THR A 332 44.57 2.70 -14.44
CA THR A 332 44.94 4.10 -14.17
C THR A 332 44.22 4.60 -12.92
N ASN A 333 45.03 5.11 -11.99
CA ASN A 333 44.60 5.89 -10.83
C ASN A 333 44.07 7.25 -11.29
N SER A 334 43.01 7.76 -10.66
CA SER A 334 43.06 9.11 -10.07
C SER A 334 41.91 9.33 -9.09
N CYS A 335 42.28 9.93 -7.98
CA CYS A 335 41.46 10.30 -6.84
C CYS A 335 40.86 11.69 -7.10
N THR A 336 39.56 11.89 -6.86
CA THR A 336 39.00 13.22 -6.59
C THR A 336 37.79 13.10 -5.68
N SER A 337 37.89 13.73 -4.50
CA SER A 337 36.82 13.86 -3.52
C SER A 337 35.67 14.71 -4.07
N VAL A 338 34.44 14.21 -3.96
CA VAL A 338 33.21 14.99 -4.21
C VAL A 338 32.53 15.23 -2.87
N HIS A 339 32.37 16.51 -2.53
CA HIS A 339 31.56 16.96 -1.39
C HIS A 339 30.09 16.59 -1.61
N VAL A 340 29.51 15.87 -0.65
CA VAL A 340 28.08 15.53 -0.59
C VAL A 340 27.32 16.75 -0.06
N LEU A 341 26.52 17.38 -0.91
CA LEU A 341 25.42 18.25 -0.47
C LEU A 341 24.15 17.39 -0.45
N ASN A 342 23.66 17.07 0.74
CA ASN A 342 22.36 16.43 0.94
C ASN A 342 21.24 17.46 0.73
N SER A 343 20.48 17.30 -0.34
CA SER A 343 19.13 17.86 -0.50
C SER A 343 18.37 16.96 -1.47
N LEU A 344 17.83 15.84 -0.96
CA LEU A 344 16.89 15.02 -1.71
C LEU A 344 15.48 15.59 -1.47
N ILE A 345 14.96 16.29 -2.48
CA ILE A 345 13.52 16.47 -2.66
C ILE A 345 13.02 15.16 -3.24
N MET A 346 12.26 14.41 -2.45
CA MET A 346 11.69 13.12 -2.82
C MET A 346 10.45 13.36 -3.70
N MET A 347 10.58 13.09 -5.00
CA MET A 347 9.49 13.25 -5.95
C MET A 347 8.64 11.98 -5.95
N CYS A 348 7.52 11.98 -5.23
CA CYS A 348 6.51 10.92 -5.29
C CYS A 348 5.61 11.13 -6.51
N VAL A 349 5.46 10.11 -7.36
CA VAL A 349 4.43 10.09 -8.41
C VAL A 349 3.13 9.56 -7.78
N VAL A 350 2.17 10.44 -7.53
CA VAL A 350 0.81 10.07 -7.14
C VAL A 350 -0.08 10.18 -8.37
N LEU A 351 -0.59 9.06 -8.88
CA LEU A 351 -1.66 9.09 -9.90
C LEU A 351 -2.97 9.46 -9.21
N HIS A 352 -3.42 10.70 -9.41
CA HIS A 352 -4.76 11.13 -9.02
C HIS A 352 -5.75 10.77 -10.14
N VAL A 353 -6.87 10.14 -9.78
CA VAL A 353 -8.04 10.01 -10.66
C VAL A 353 -9.14 10.85 -10.02
N PHE A 354 -9.41 12.03 -10.59
CA PHE A 354 -10.55 12.87 -10.24
C PHE A 354 -11.86 12.15 -10.57
#